data_AF-A0A554KJ73-F1
#
_entry.id   AF-A0A554KJ73-F1
#
_cell.length_a   1.000
_cell.length_b   1.000
_cell.length_c   1.000
_cell.angle_alpha   90.00
_cell.angle_beta   90.00
_cell.angle_gamma   90.00
#
_symmetry.space_group_name_H-M   'P 1'
#
loop_
_entity.id
_entity.type
_entity.pdbx_description
1 polymer ?
#
loop_
_entity_poly.entity_id
_entity_poly.type
_entity_poly.pdbx_seq_one_letter_code
_entity_poly.pdbx_strand_id
1 'polypeptide(L)'
;MDATLLLTTPEQKLFSALPENLREGWTVREESTDAFETDEQLHIRAGMAELHRWPALKPLMEQIVQGKELTADQVKDVPEEALPELLFTIGARGIAMLMVALLSQAKTDEDIQAIAAFGHLRHDILETNASISYA
;
A
#
# COMPACT_ATOMS: atom_id res chain seq x y z
N MET A 1 7.99 -16.11 -5.79
CA MET A 1 7.08 -14.99 -6.10
C MET A 1 7.04 -14.85 -7.59
N ASP A 2 5.85 -14.73 -8.17
CA ASP A 2 5.74 -14.35 -9.58
C ASP A 2 6.26 -12.92 -9.72
N ALA A 3 7.14 -12.68 -10.70
CA ALA A 3 7.72 -11.36 -10.99
C ALA A 3 6.68 -10.44 -11.66
N THR A 4 5.55 -10.23 -10.98
CA THR A 4 4.41 -9.45 -11.46
C THR A 4 4.16 -8.28 -10.52
N LEU A 5 4.10 -7.08 -11.09
CA LEU A 5 3.71 -5.84 -10.43
C LEU A 5 2.24 -5.54 -10.79
N LEU A 6 1.37 -5.46 -9.78
CA LEU A 6 -0.02 -5.03 -9.93
C LEU A 6 -0.12 -3.53 -9.66
N LEU A 7 -0.16 -2.74 -10.74
CA LEU A 7 -0.05 -1.28 -10.67
C LEU A 7 -1.24 -0.61 -11.35
N THR A 8 -1.76 0.45 -10.73
CA THR A 8 -2.75 1.32 -11.38
C THR A 8 -2.10 2.11 -12.53
N THR A 9 -2.88 2.63 -13.47
CA THR A 9 -2.35 3.46 -14.56
C THR A 9 -1.43 4.61 -14.07
N PRO A 10 -1.75 5.37 -13.00
CA PRO A 10 -0.83 6.34 -12.43
C PRO A 10 0.49 5.75 -11.91
N GLU A 11 0.44 4.62 -11.20
CA GLU A 11 1.63 3.94 -10.67
C GLU A 11 2.52 3.38 -11.77
N GLN A 12 1.95 2.89 -12.87
CA GLN A 12 2.71 2.44 -14.04
C GLN A 12 3.55 3.57 -14.64
N LYS A 13 3.06 4.82 -14.60
CA LYS A 13 3.83 5.99 -15.04
C LYS A 13 5.02 6.25 -14.12
N LEU A 14 4.83 6.13 -12.80
CA LEU A 14 5.91 6.25 -11.83
C LEU A 14 6.96 5.15 -12.02
N PHE A 15 6.52 3.90 -12.16
CA PHE A 15 7.39 2.76 -12.43
C PHE A 15 8.17 2.93 -13.73
N SER A 16 7.52 3.39 -14.80
CA SER A 16 8.17 3.62 -16.11
C SER A 16 9.24 4.71 -16.07
N ALA A 17 9.19 5.61 -15.09
CA ALA A 17 10.19 6.64 -14.89
C ALA A 17 11.45 6.13 -14.15
N LEU A 18 11.42 4.91 -13.61
CA LEU A 18 12.56 4.30 -12.92
C LEU A 18 13.67 3.89 -13.90
N PRO A 19 14.94 3.84 -13.42
CA PRO A 19 16.06 3.28 -14.15
C PRO A 19 15.75 1.90 -14.74
N GLU A 20 16.26 1.62 -15.94
CA GLU A 20 15.99 0.38 -16.68
C GLU A 20 16.33 -0.89 -15.87
N ASN A 21 17.43 -0.86 -15.11
CA ASN A 21 17.85 -1.98 -14.28
C ASN A 21 16.83 -2.35 -13.18
N LEU A 22 16.02 -1.39 -12.70
CA LEU A 22 14.95 -1.67 -11.72
C LEU A 22 13.66 -2.17 -12.40
N ARG A 23 13.54 -1.99 -13.72
CA ARG A 23 12.35 -2.39 -14.49
C ARG A 23 12.52 -3.76 -15.14
N GLU A 24 13.74 -4.18 -15.40
CA GLU A 24 14.05 -5.45 -16.05
C GLU A 24 13.51 -6.65 -15.25
N GLY A 25 12.98 -7.65 -15.96
CA GLY A 25 12.48 -8.89 -15.35
C GLY A 25 11.07 -8.81 -14.76
N TRP A 26 10.46 -7.62 -14.69
CA TRP A 26 9.11 -7.44 -14.15
C TRP A 26 8.03 -7.42 -15.23
N THR A 27 6.98 -8.20 -15.01
CA THR A 27 5.72 -8.11 -15.77
C THR A 27 4.79 -7.13 -15.06
N VAL A 28 4.36 -6.08 -15.74
CA VAL A 28 3.38 -5.13 -15.19
C VAL A 28 1.99 -5.56 -15.61
N ARG A 29 1.09 -5.73 -14.64
CA ARG A 29 -0.35 -5.92 -14.85
C ARG A 29 -1.09 -4.73 -14.29
N GLU A 30 -2.16 -4.33 -14.98
CA GLU A 30 -3.03 -3.27 -14.51
C GLU A 30 -3.83 -3.75 -13.30
N GLU A 31 -3.79 -2.97 -12.22
CA GLU A 31 -4.77 -3.05 -11.14
C GLU A 31 -5.97 -2.19 -11.52
N SER A 32 -7.10 -2.83 -11.80
CA SER A 32 -8.34 -2.20 -12.22
C SER A 32 -9.46 -2.27 -11.18
N THR A 33 -9.27 -3.01 -10.08
CA THR A 33 -10.27 -3.15 -9.02
C THR A 33 -10.30 -1.87 -8.18
N ASP A 34 -11.50 -1.41 -7.83
CA ASP A 34 -11.74 -0.12 -7.17
C ASP A 34 -12.61 -0.22 -5.91
N ALA A 35 -12.79 -1.44 -5.39
CA ALA A 35 -13.53 -1.74 -4.16
C ALA A 35 -12.74 -1.33 -2.90
N PHE A 36 -12.39 -0.05 -2.80
CA PHE A 36 -11.70 0.53 -1.65
C PHE A 36 -12.60 0.63 -0.42
N GLU A 37 -11.97 0.68 0.75
CA GLU A 37 -12.67 0.93 2.00
C GLU A 37 -13.30 2.34 2.06
N THR A 38 -14.48 2.44 2.66
CA THR A 38 -15.10 3.72 3.02
C THR A 38 -14.38 4.36 4.21
N ASP A 39 -14.55 5.68 4.41
CA ASP A 39 -14.03 6.38 5.59
C ASP A 39 -14.51 5.75 6.90
N GLU A 40 -15.76 5.30 6.95
CA GLU A 40 -16.33 4.63 8.11
C GLU A 40 -15.64 3.29 8.39
N GLN A 41 -15.38 2.48 7.36
CA GLN A 41 -14.66 1.21 7.50
C GLN A 41 -13.23 1.41 8.00
N LEU A 42 -12.51 2.40 7.47
CA LEU A 42 -11.17 2.74 7.94
C LEU A 42 -11.18 3.27 9.39
N HIS A 43 -12.18 4.07 9.75
CA HIS A 43 -12.35 4.55 11.11
C HIS A 43 -12.59 3.40 12.10
N ILE A 44 -13.44 2.43 11.74
CA ILE A 44 -13.69 1.23 12.54
C ILE A 44 -12.39 0.42 12.71
N ARG A 45 -11.64 0.17 11.63
CA ARG A 45 -10.36 -0.54 11.70
C ARG A 45 -9.36 0.17 12.61
N ALA A 46 -9.25 1.49 12.50
CA ALA A 46 -8.39 2.29 13.38
C ALA A 46 -8.79 2.21 14.86
N GLY A 47 -10.09 2.07 15.16
CA GLY A 47 -10.59 1.85 16.52
C GLY A 47 -10.33 0.44 17.07
N MET A 48 -10.16 -0.55 16.20
CA MET A 48 -9.81 -1.92 16.57
C MET A 48 -8.30 -2.12 16.78
N ALA A 49 -7.49 -1.22 16.23
CA ALA A 49 -6.05 -1.39 16.19
C ALA A 49 -5.38 -1.17 17.56
N GLU A 50 -4.38 -1.99 17.89
CA GLU A 50 -3.58 -1.91 19.13
C GLU A 50 -2.48 -0.83 19.04
N LEU A 51 -2.80 0.37 18.55
CA LEU A 51 -1.84 1.45 18.29
C LEU A 51 -1.08 1.94 19.51
N HIS A 52 -1.64 1.70 20.71
CA HIS A 52 -0.96 1.98 21.96
C HIS A 52 0.35 1.22 22.12
N ARG A 53 0.51 0.08 21.42
CA ARG A 53 1.76 -0.70 21.36
C ARG A 53 2.77 -0.08 20.39
N TRP A 54 2.31 0.73 19.45
CA TRP A 54 3.10 1.34 18.40
C TRP A 54 2.84 2.85 18.28
N PRO A 55 3.21 3.67 19.29
CA PRO A 55 2.90 5.10 19.28
C PRO A 55 3.42 5.86 18.05
N ALA A 56 4.50 5.37 17.44
CA ALA A 56 5.08 5.92 16.21
C ALA A 56 4.17 5.80 14.98
N LEU A 57 3.22 4.86 14.97
CA LEU A 57 2.29 4.67 13.84
C LEU A 57 1.11 5.65 13.86
N LYS A 58 0.82 6.27 15.01
CA LYS A 58 -0.34 7.14 15.16
C LYS A 58 -0.34 8.31 14.16
N PRO A 59 0.76 9.07 13.99
CA PRO A 59 0.78 10.19 13.03
C PRO A 59 0.62 9.71 11.58
N LEU A 60 1.22 8.56 11.24
CA LEU A 60 1.12 7.96 9.90
C LEU A 60 -0.33 7.60 9.59
N MET A 61 -1.01 6.96 10.54
CA MET A 61 -2.41 6.60 10.38
C MET A 61 -3.35 7.78 10.30
N GLU A 62 -3.16 8.80 11.14
CA GLU A 62 -3.98 10.01 11.09
C GLU A 62 -3.91 10.68 9.71
N GLN A 63 -2.75 10.66 9.06
CA GLN A 63 -2.60 11.18 7.71
C GLN A 63 -3.36 10.35 6.66
N ILE A 64 -3.29 9.03 6.75
CA ILE A 64 -3.99 8.13 5.81
C ILE A 64 -5.51 8.25 5.96
N VAL A 65 -6.00 8.33 7.20
CA VAL A 65 -7.43 8.57 7.47
C VAL A 65 -7.85 9.93 6.90
N GLN A 66 -6.99 10.95 6.98
CA GLN A 66 -7.23 12.27 6.39
C GLN A 66 -6.99 12.33 4.87
N GLY A 67 -6.59 11.22 4.22
CA GLY A 67 -6.29 11.17 2.79
C GLY A 67 -5.06 11.98 2.39
N LYS A 68 -4.15 12.26 3.32
CA LYS A 68 -2.90 12.99 3.06
C LYS A 68 -1.83 12.04 2.54
N GLU A 69 -1.18 12.43 1.45
CA GLU A 69 -0.05 11.69 0.89
C GLU A 69 1.03 11.40 1.94
N LEU A 70 1.60 10.20 1.86
CA LEU A 70 2.70 9.76 2.71
C LEU A 70 4.03 10.08 2.02
N THR A 71 5.03 10.44 2.80
CA THR A 71 6.42 10.47 2.34
C THR A 71 7.13 9.17 2.72
N ALA A 72 8.12 8.75 1.94
CA ALA A 72 8.83 7.49 2.25
C ALA A 72 9.58 7.55 3.58
N ASP A 73 10.04 8.73 4.01
CA ASP A 73 10.67 8.91 5.33
C ASP A 73 9.74 8.50 6.47
N GLN A 74 8.43 8.75 6.33
CA GLN A 74 7.44 8.37 7.34
C GLN A 74 7.18 6.86 7.40
N VAL A 75 7.49 6.14 6.31
CA VAL A 75 7.31 4.69 6.19
C VAL A 75 8.56 3.94 6.64
N LYS A 76 9.75 4.55 6.45
CA LYS A 76 11.05 3.91 6.73
C LYS A 76 11.25 3.54 8.20
N ASP A 77 10.65 4.30 9.11
CA ASP A 77 10.81 4.12 10.56
C ASP A 77 9.74 3.19 11.17
N VAL A 78 8.91 2.54 10.33
CA VAL A 78 7.90 1.58 10.79
C VAL A 78 8.59 0.27 11.20
N PRO A 79 8.46 -0.17 12.47
CA PRO A 79 8.99 -1.47 12.89
C PRO A 79 8.32 -2.60 12.11
N GLU A 80 9.10 -3.62 11.73
CA GLU A 80 8.57 -4.77 10.99
C GLU A 80 7.43 -5.47 11.75
N GLU A 81 7.52 -5.56 13.09
CA GLU A 81 6.47 -6.17 13.91
C GLU A 81 5.16 -5.36 13.93
N ALA A 82 5.23 -4.08 13.54
CA ALA A 82 4.09 -3.18 13.47
C ALA A 82 3.46 -3.15 12.06
N LEU A 83 4.11 -3.73 11.04
CA LEU A 83 3.59 -3.78 9.67
C LEU A 83 2.22 -4.45 9.56
N PRO A 84 1.94 -5.62 10.18
CA PRO A 84 0.63 -6.24 10.07
C PRO A 84 -0.49 -5.33 10.59
N GLU A 85 -0.24 -4.67 11.73
CA GLU A 85 -1.18 -3.75 12.36
C GLU A 85 -1.43 -2.51 11.49
N LEU A 86 -0.35 -1.94 10.94
CA LEU A 86 -0.42 -0.83 10.02
C LEU A 86 -1.24 -1.20 8.79
N LEU A 87 -0.91 -2.31 8.13
CA LEU A 87 -1.56 -2.76 6.89
C LEU A 87 -3.03 -3.09 7.10
N PHE A 88 -3.37 -3.76 8.21
CA PHE A 88 -4.76 -3.97 8.61
C PHE A 88 -5.52 -2.64 8.69
N THR A 89 -4.92 -1.67 9.38
CA THR A 89 -5.62 -0.44 9.70
C THR A 89 -5.83 0.45 8.47
N ILE A 90 -4.83 0.53 7.60
CA ILE A 90 -4.81 1.47 6.48
C ILE A 90 -5.55 0.93 5.24
N GLY A 91 -5.72 -0.39 5.16
CA GLY A 91 -6.46 -1.07 4.09
C GLY A 91 -5.85 -0.89 2.70
N ALA A 92 -6.61 -1.26 1.67
CA ALA A 92 -6.21 -1.09 0.28
C ALA A 92 -5.93 0.37 -0.06
N ARG A 93 -6.70 1.30 0.53
CA ARG A 93 -6.51 2.75 0.30
C ARG A 93 -5.15 3.23 0.77
N GLY A 94 -4.75 2.89 2.00
CA GLY A 94 -3.45 3.28 2.53
C GLY A 94 -2.30 2.56 1.86
N ILE A 95 -2.48 1.29 1.46
CA ILE A 95 -1.46 0.57 0.69
C ILE A 95 -1.23 1.25 -0.66
N ALA A 96 -2.27 1.72 -1.35
CA ALA A 96 -2.11 2.48 -2.60
C ALA A 96 -1.27 3.75 -2.39
N MET A 97 -1.51 4.49 -1.30
CA MET A 97 -0.73 5.69 -0.96
C MET A 97 0.73 5.34 -0.63
N LEU A 98 0.96 4.25 0.09
CA LEU A 98 2.28 3.73 0.41
C LEU A 98 3.05 3.32 -0.85
N MET A 99 2.41 2.62 -1.78
CA MET A 99 3.01 2.23 -3.05
C MET A 99 3.46 3.43 -3.88
N VAL A 100 2.67 4.51 -3.93
CA VAL A 100 3.07 5.76 -4.62
C VAL A 100 4.31 6.38 -3.98
N ALA A 101 4.36 6.42 -2.64
CA ALA A 101 5.51 6.94 -1.90
C ALA A 101 6.79 6.10 -2.16
N LEU A 102 6.66 4.77 -2.16
CA LEU A 102 7.76 3.84 -2.41
C LEU A 102 8.25 3.89 -3.85
N LEU A 103 7.34 3.87 -4.84
CA LEU A 103 7.69 3.98 -6.26
C LEU A 103 8.48 5.26 -6.56
N SER A 104 8.17 6.36 -5.89
CA SER A 104 8.84 7.64 -6.08
C SER A 104 10.27 7.68 -5.53
N GLN A 105 10.66 6.68 -4.71
CA GLN A 105 11.96 6.65 -4.04
C GLN A 105 12.72 5.33 -4.22
N ALA A 106 12.19 4.40 -5.01
CA ALA A 106 12.79 3.11 -5.27
C ALA A 106 14.19 3.26 -5.88
N LYS A 107 15.17 2.59 -5.28
CA LYS A 107 16.59 2.64 -5.67
C LYS A 107 17.21 1.26 -5.85
N THR A 108 16.57 0.23 -5.33
CA THR A 108 17.08 -1.14 -5.26
C THR A 108 16.03 -2.14 -5.75
N ASP A 109 16.46 -3.33 -6.15
CA ASP A 109 15.55 -4.41 -6.52
C ASP A 109 14.67 -4.85 -5.34
N GLU A 110 15.19 -4.74 -4.11
CA GLU A 110 14.45 -5.00 -2.87
C GLU A 110 13.27 -4.03 -2.72
N ASP A 111 13.42 -2.76 -3.11
CA ASP A 111 12.32 -1.79 -3.13
C ASP A 111 11.22 -2.23 -4.11
N ILE A 112 11.61 -2.72 -5.30
CA ILE A 112 10.66 -3.19 -6.32
C ILE A 112 9.96 -4.47 -5.85
N GLN A 113 10.67 -5.37 -5.17
CA GLN A 113 10.08 -6.55 -4.55
C GLN A 113 9.06 -6.18 -3.46
N ALA A 114 9.36 -5.19 -2.63
CA ALA A 114 8.42 -4.68 -1.63
C ALA A 114 7.18 -4.08 -2.31
N ILE A 115 7.35 -3.28 -3.37
CA ILE A 115 6.24 -2.72 -4.14
C ILE A 115 5.39 -3.84 -4.77
N ALA A 116 6.00 -4.91 -5.27
CA ALA A 116 5.29 -6.07 -5.77
C ALA A 116 4.44 -6.72 -4.67
N ALA A 117 5.03 -6.97 -3.50
CA ALA A 117 4.32 -7.55 -2.36
C ALA A 117 3.12 -6.68 -1.92
N PHE A 118 3.29 -5.35 -1.85
CA PHE A 118 2.20 -4.43 -1.55
C PHE A 118 1.12 -4.41 -2.63
N GLY A 119 1.50 -4.51 -3.91
CA GLY A 119 0.56 -4.62 -5.02
C GLY A 119 -0.34 -5.84 -4.91
N HIS A 120 0.22 -7.01 -4.60
CA HIS A 120 -0.56 -8.24 -4.37
C HIS A 120 -1.43 -8.12 -3.12
N LEU A 121 -0.91 -7.59 -2.02
CA LEU A 121 -1.70 -7.40 -0.80
C LEU A 121 -2.88 -6.45 -1.03
N ARG A 122 -2.67 -5.34 -1.76
CA ARG A 122 -3.74 -4.43 -2.15
C ARG A 122 -4.80 -5.16 -2.97
N HIS A 123 -4.37 -5.92 -3.97
CA HIS A 123 -5.27 -6.68 -4.84
C HIS A 123 -6.14 -7.65 -4.03
N ASP A 124 -5.53 -8.44 -3.14
CA ASP A 124 -6.25 -9.39 -2.30
C ASP A 124 -7.32 -8.71 -1.41
N ILE A 125 -7.01 -7.52 -0.88
CA ILE A 125 -7.96 -6.74 -0.09
C ILE A 125 -9.10 -6.20 -0.97
N LEU A 126 -8.78 -5.68 -2.15
CA LEU A 126 -9.77 -5.17 -3.09
C LEU A 126 -10.73 -6.28 -3.57
N GLU A 127 -10.21 -7.44 -3.93
CA GLU A 127 -11.01 -8.63 -4.27
C GLU A 127 -11.90 -9.08 -3.11
N THR A 128 -11.35 -9.08 -1.89
CA THR A 128 -12.13 -9.39 -0.68
C THR A 128 -13.27 -8.40 -0.50
N ASN A 129 -12.99 -7.10 -0.59
CA ASN A 129 -14.01 -6.06 -0.47
C ASN A 129 -15.09 -6.18 -1.56
N ALA A 130 -14.69 -6.46 -2.81
CA ALA A 130 -15.60 -6.67 -3.93
C ALA A 130 -16.49 -7.92 -3.77
N SER A 131 -15.98 -8.96 -3.10
CA SER A 131 -16.72 -10.21 -2.87
C SER A 131 -17.86 -10.05 -1.85
N ILE A 132 -17.83 -9.00 -1.02
CA ILE A 132 -18.86 -8.72 -0.01
C ILE A 132 -20.03 -8.00 -0.71
N SER A 133 -20.94 -8.79 -1.28
CA SER A 133 -22.24 -8.31 -1.74
C SER A 133 -23.13 -7.96 -0.54
N TYR A 134 -23.44 -6.68 -0.34
CA TYR A 134 -24.62 -6.33 0.46
C TYR A 134 -25.85 -6.52 -0.43
N ALA A 135 -26.56 -7.63 -0.22
CA ALA A 135 -27.89 -7.88 -0.78
C ALA A 135 -28.97 -7.07 -0.06
#